data_AF-A0A2V9JJ22-F1
#
_entry.id   AF-A0A2V9JJ22-F1
#
_cell.length_a   1.000
_cell.length_b   1.000
_cell.length_c   1.000
_cell.angle_alpha   90.00
_cell.angle_beta   90.00
_cell.angle_gamma   90.00
#
_symmetry.space_group_name_H-M   'P 1'
#
loop_
_entity.id
_entity.type
_entity.pdbx_description
1 polymer ?
#
loop_
_entity_poly.entity_id
_entity_poly.type
_entity_poly.pdbx_seq_one_letter_code
_entity_poly.pdbx_strand_id
1 'polypeptide(L)'
;MHAAIYDAVNAIARTHEPYLVRLTGVPRHASKQAASAAAAHAVLAALYPAFHTSLDDELQQSLTQIPAGKDKDEGMFIGQTVADCILALRSNDGANAQPIPYVFGGAPGDYQSTPPNFPSQPQFTHWSHVTPFALERANQFLPGPPPALTGDTYSEALNEIKSLGTTDSTTATADEELTGRFWNGAIQNYWNEITQTAALDRDLTIAQSARLFALLNLALADGVIAFYDAKYTYNFWRPVTAIRAADSDNNPDTIADPNWLPEVGKTPLTHPIPGLMRS
;
A
#
# COMPACT_ATOMS: atom_id res chain seq x y z
N MET A 1 2.64 12.64 -1.54
CA MET A 1 4.01 13.17 -1.72
C MET A 1 4.50 13.01 -3.17
N HIS A 2 4.66 11.78 -3.70
CA HIS A 2 5.25 11.58 -5.04
C HIS A 2 4.49 12.25 -6.20
N ALA A 3 3.16 12.37 -6.13
CA ALA A 3 2.40 13.17 -7.09
C ALA A 3 2.86 14.64 -7.15
N ALA A 4 3.09 15.26 -5.99
CA ALA A 4 3.55 16.65 -5.90
C ALA A 4 4.98 16.82 -6.43
N ILE A 5 5.88 15.88 -6.08
CA ILE A 5 7.24 15.87 -6.62
C ILE A 5 7.21 15.76 -8.15
N TYR A 6 6.40 14.84 -8.70
CA TYR A 6 6.28 14.65 -10.13
C TYR A 6 5.76 15.90 -10.83
N ASP A 7 4.65 16.49 -10.37
CA ASP A 7 4.08 17.67 -11.00
C ASP A 7 5.01 18.88 -10.90
N ALA A 8 5.71 19.06 -9.78
CA ALA A 8 6.67 20.15 -9.60
C ALA A 8 7.86 20.01 -10.57
N VAL A 9 8.44 18.82 -10.67
CA VAL A 9 9.55 18.55 -11.58
C VAL A 9 9.10 18.62 -13.04
N ASN A 10 7.92 18.08 -13.36
CA ASN A 10 7.39 18.06 -14.72
C ASN A 10 6.91 19.43 -15.19
N ALA A 11 6.49 20.34 -14.29
CA ALA A 11 6.20 21.73 -14.65
C ALA A 11 7.43 22.45 -15.25
N ILE A 12 8.63 22.10 -14.76
CA ILE A 12 9.92 22.62 -15.25
C ILE A 12 10.37 21.84 -16.49
N ALA A 13 10.38 20.50 -16.42
CA ALA A 13 10.90 19.64 -17.48
C ALA A 13 10.01 19.62 -18.74
N ARG A 14 8.69 19.60 -18.53
CA ARG A 14 7.63 19.52 -19.54
C ARG A 14 7.79 18.33 -20.48
N THR A 15 8.01 17.16 -19.87
CA THR A 15 8.27 15.92 -20.62
C THR A 15 7.01 15.08 -20.81
N HIS A 16 6.03 15.24 -19.91
CA HIS A 16 4.81 14.45 -19.86
C HIS A 16 3.62 15.30 -19.41
N GLU A 17 2.43 14.71 -19.36
CA GLU A 17 1.27 15.35 -18.73
C GLU A 17 1.41 15.33 -17.20
N PRO A 18 1.07 16.45 -16.51
CA PRO A 18 1.01 16.44 -15.06
C PRO A 18 -0.10 15.49 -14.60
N TYR A 19 0.04 14.96 -13.38
CA TYR A 19 -1.00 14.23 -12.69
C TYR A 19 -2.22 15.12 -12.44
N LEU A 20 -1.99 16.34 -11.93
CA LEU A 20 -3.06 17.30 -11.65
C LEU A 20 -2.65 18.73 -11.98
N VAL A 21 -1.52 19.19 -11.42
CA VAL A 21 -1.20 20.61 -11.34
C VAL A 21 -0.52 21.07 -12.62
N ARG A 22 -1.19 21.97 -13.35
CA ARG A 22 -0.64 22.60 -14.56
C ARG A 22 -0.28 24.06 -14.29
N LEU A 23 1.00 24.32 -14.08
CA LEU A 23 1.53 25.68 -13.93
C LEU A 23 1.89 26.29 -15.30
N THR A 24 1.59 27.58 -15.48
CA THR A 24 1.96 28.37 -16.66
C THR A 24 3.11 29.32 -16.36
N GLY A 25 3.93 29.65 -17.35
CA GLY A 25 5.02 30.62 -17.18
C GLY A 25 6.24 30.12 -16.38
N VAL A 26 6.30 28.81 -16.07
CA VAL A 26 7.39 28.21 -15.29
C VAL A 26 8.72 28.28 -16.06
N PRO A 27 9.79 28.88 -15.52
CA PRO A 27 11.09 28.92 -16.19
C PRO A 27 11.71 27.53 -16.34
N ARG A 28 12.24 27.22 -17.54
CA ARG A 28 12.88 25.91 -17.81
C ARG A 28 14.23 25.73 -17.10
N HIS A 29 14.83 26.82 -16.64
CA HIS A 29 16.10 26.83 -15.90
C HIS A 29 15.91 26.66 -14.38
N ALA A 30 14.67 26.74 -13.87
CA ALA A 30 14.41 26.51 -12.45
C ALA A 30 14.94 25.14 -11.99
N SER A 31 15.42 25.08 -10.76
CA SER A 31 16.07 23.89 -10.21
C SER A 31 15.03 22.79 -9.92
N LYS A 32 15.07 21.73 -10.73
CA LYS A 32 14.26 20.52 -10.52
C LYS A 32 14.55 19.86 -9.16
N GLN A 33 15.79 19.90 -8.70
CA GLN A 33 16.18 19.34 -7.40
C GLN A 33 15.56 20.14 -6.26
N ALA A 34 15.60 21.48 -6.33
CA ALA A 34 14.98 22.34 -5.32
C ALA A 34 13.45 22.17 -5.32
N ALA A 35 12.83 22.07 -6.50
CA ALA A 35 11.39 21.80 -6.63
C ALA A 35 10.99 20.46 -6.05
N SER A 36 11.76 19.40 -6.29
CA SER A 36 11.50 18.08 -5.72
C SER A 36 11.62 18.08 -4.20
N ALA A 37 12.64 18.72 -3.63
CA ALA A 37 12.87 18.76 -2.19
C ALA A 37 11.79 19.58 -1.48
N ALA A 38 11.47 20.76 -2.00
CA ALA A 38 10.41 21.61 -1.42
C ALA A 38 9.03 20.95 -1.51
N ALA A 39 8.69 20.29 -2.63
CA ALA A 39 7.43 19.56 -2.76
C ALA A 39 7.33 18.38 -1.79
N ALA A 40 8.43 17.65 -1.58
CA ALA A 40 8.48 16.54 -0.63
C ALA A 40 8.27 17.05 0.80
N HIS A 41 9.07 18.04 1.20
CA HIS A 41 9.01 18.66 2.52
C HIS A 41 7.62 19.19 2.84
N ALA A 42 7.04 20.01 1.96
CA ALA A 42 5.73 20.61 2.18
C ALA A 42 4.64 19.56 2.42
N VAL A 43 4.62 18.48 1.63
CA VAL A 43 3.67 17.39 1.84
C VAL A 43 3.94 16.64 3.14
N LEU A 44 5.19 16.28 3.42
CA LEU A 44 5.54 15.52 4.63
C LEU A 44 5.28 16.33 5.91
N ALA A 45 5.63 17.61 5.93
CA ALA A 45 5.42 18.49 7.08
C ALA A 45 3.92 18.68 7.38
N ALA A 46 3.08 18.74 6.34
CA ALA A 46 1.63 18.80 6.49
C ALA A 46 1.04 17.50 7.03
N LEU A 47 1.51 16.34 6.56
CA LEU A 47 0.97 15.03 6.95
C LEU A 47 1.53 14.54 8.30
N TYR A 48 2.73 14.96 8.66
CA TYR A 48 3.46 14.51 9.83
C TYR A 48 4.01 15.67 10.67
N PRO A 49 3.14 16.49 11.28
CA PRO A 49 3.56 17.72 11.99
C PRO A 49 4.55 17.45 13.14
N ALA A 50 4.50 16.27 13.76
CA ALA A 50 5.42 15.87 14.81
C ALA A 50 6.89 15.78 14.34
N PHE A 51 7.13 15.64 13.04
CA PHE A 51 8.46 15.53 12.44
C PHE A 51 8.91 16.83 11.75
N HIS A 52 8.16 17.93 11.90
CA HIS A 52 8.41 19.19 11.17
C HIS A 52 9.86 19.68 11.29
N THR A 53 10.42 19.73 12.50
CA THR A 53 11.80 20.18 12.72
C THR A 53 12.82 19.30 12.01
N SER A 54 12.68 17.97 12.09
CA SER A 54 13.58 17.05 11.40
C SER A 54 13.46 17.17 9.88
N LEU A 55 12.25 17.38 9.37
CA LEU A 55 12.01 17.60 7.94
C LEU A 55 12.62 18.93 7.47
N ASP A 56 12.55 20.00 8.29
CA ASP A 56 13.21 21.28 8.00
C ASP A 56 14.72 21.11 7.85
N ASP A 57 15.35 20.35 8.76
CA ASP A 57 16.78 20.04 8.71
C ASP A 57 17.15 19.25 7.45
N GLU A 58 16.37 18.23 7.08
CA GLU A 58 16.59 17.43 5.86
C GLU A 58 16.41 18.26 4.58
N LEU A 59 15.41 19.15 4.54
CA LEU A 59 15.24 20.09 3.44
C LEU A 59 16.45 21.02 3.35
N GLN A 60 16.89 21.61 4.47
CA GLN A 60 18.04 22.50 4.48
C GLN A 60 19.29 21.79 3.96
N GLN A 61 19.57 20.57 4.44
CA GLN A 61 20.69 19.74 3.96
C GLN A 61 20.60 19.51 2.46
N SER A 62 19.44 19.12 1.94
CA SER A 62 19.21 18.92 0.51
C SER A 62 19.47 20.19 -0.30
N LEU A 63 19.02 21.35 0.21
CA LEU A 63 19.18 22.64 -0.45
C LEU A 63 20.64 23.12 -0.43
N THR A 64 21.47 22.74 0.54
CA THR A 64 22.90 23.15 0.56
C THR A 64 23.68 22.66 -0.65
N GLN A 65 23.25 21.56 -1.26
CA GLN A 65 23.89 20.97 -2.44
C GLN A 65 23.54 21.70 -3.75
N ILE A 66 22.64 22.69 -3.69
CA ILE A 66 22.15 23.44 -4.86
C ILE A 66 22.70 24.87 -4.78
N PRO A 67 23.38 25.37 -5.85
CA PRO A 67 23.87 26.74 -5.90
C PRO A 67 22.79 27.76 -5.54
N ALA A 68 23.16 28.73 -4.72
CA ALA A 68 22.26 29.83 -4.38
C ALA A 68 21.96 30.68 -5.62
N GLY A 69 20.71 31.15 -5.73
CA GLY A 69 20.29 32.02 -6.82
C GLY A 69 18.87 31.74 -7.28
N LYS A 70 18.46 32.52 -8.28
CA LYS A 70 17.08 32.57 -8.77
C LYS A 70 16.52 31.19 -9.17
N ASP A 71 17.32 30.35 -9.80
CA ASP A 71 16.88 29.01 -10.23
C ASP A 71 16.47 28.12 -9.04
N LYS A 72 17.21 28.23 -7.92
CA LYS A 72 16.91 27.49 -6.68
C LYS A 72 15.63 28.03 -6.04
N ASP A 73 15.52 29.35 -5.90
CA ASP A 73 14.36 30.00 -5.28
C ASP A 73 13.08 29.74 -6.07
N GLU A 74 13.14 29.82 -7.40
CA GLU A 74 12.03 29.47 -8.29
C GLU A 74 11.66 27.99 -8.15
N GLY A 75 12.64 27.08 -8.09
CA GLY A 75 12.41 25.67 -7.86
C GLY A 75 11.65 25.43 -6.56
N MET A 76 12.11 26.02 -5.44
CA MET A 76 11.45 25.91 -4.14
C MET A 76 10.00 26.41 -4.19
N PHE A 77 9.78 27.58 -4.80
CA PHE A 77 8.45 28.16 -4.96
C PHE A 77 7.50 27.24 -5.76
N ILE A 78 7.99 26.67 -6.87
CA ILE A 78 7.24 25.71 -7.68
C ILE A 78 6.88 24.47 -6.86
N GLY A 79 7.85 23.92 -6.13
CA GLY A 79 7.67 22.74 -5.29
C GLY A 79 6.60 22.94 -4.23
N GLN A 80 6.68 24.06 -3.49
CA GLN A 80 5.69 24.43 -2.48
C GLN A 80 4.29 24.60 -3.11
N THR A 81 4.18 25.37 -4.19
CA THR A 81 2.91 25.66 -4.86
C THR A 81 2.20 24.37 -5.30
N VAL A 82 2.95 23.45 -5.92
CA VAL A 82 2.39 22.17 -6.36
C VAL A 82 1.99 21.30 -5.17
N ALA A 83 2.80 21.25 -4.11
CA ALA A 83 2.47 20.51 -2.89
C ALA A 83 1.16 21.01 -2.27
N ASP A 84 0.98 22.33 -2.17
CA ASP A 84 -0.24 22.93 -1.62
C ASP A 84 -1.47 22.55 -2.45
N CYS A 85 -1.37 22.58 -3.79
CA CYS A 85 -2.46 22.14 -4.66
C CYS A 85 -2.81 20.65 -4.48
N ILE A 86 -1.81 19.78 -4.35
CA ILE A 86 -2.03 18.34 -4.14
C ILE A 86 -2.61 18.08 -2.75
N LEU A 87 -2.14 18.75 -1.70
CA LEU A 87 -2.72 18.66 -0.35
C LEU A 87 -4.17 19.14 -0.34
N ALA A 88 -4.47 20.24 -1.03
CA ALA A 88 -5.84 20.74 -1.17
C ALA A 88 -6.75 19.72 -1.87
N LEU A 89 -6.29 19.13 -2.98
CA LEU A 89 -7.01 18.05 -3.67
C LEU A 89 -7.33 16.89 -2.71
N ARG A 90 -6.37 16.52 -1.86
CA ARG A 90 -6.48 15.34 -0.98
C ARG A 90 -7.08 15.63 0.39
N SER A 91 -7.40 16.87 0.71
CA SER A 91 -7.86 17.30 2.04
C SER A 91 -9.11 16.57 2.56
N ASN A 92 -9.98 16.13 1.66
CA ASN A 92 -11.23 15.43 1.97
C ASN A 92 -11.33 14.10 1.22
N ASP A 93 -10.20 13.44 0.99
CA ASP A 93 -10.16 12.21 0.21
C ASP A 93 -10.68 10.97 0.94
N GLY A 94 -11.01 11.07 2.24
CA GLY A 94 -11.49 9.96 3.06
C GLY A 94 -10.40 9.20 3.83
N ALA A 95 -9.11 9.48 3.61
CA ALA A 95 -8.01 8.77 4.29
C ALA A 95 -7.92 9.08 5.80
N ASN A 96 -8.43 10.24 6.22
CA ASN A 96 -8.54 10.65 7.62
C ASN A 96 -9.89 10.30 8.27
N ALA A 97 -10.76 9.57 7.56
CA ALA A 97 -12.05 9.17 8.09
C ALA A 97 -11.89 8.21 9.28
N GLN A 98 -12.83 8.25 10.22
CA GLN A 98 -12.87 7.26 11.28
C GLN A 98 -13.18 5.88 10.66
N PRO A 99 -12.46 4.81 11.05
CA PRO A 99 -12.82 3.45 10.68
C PRO A 99 -14.28 3.14 10.99
N ILE A 100 -14.98 2.55 10.03
CA ILE A 100 -16.35 2.08 10.18
C ILE A 100 -16.33 0.89 11.17
N PRO A 101 -17.13 0.92 12.26
CA PRO A 101 -17.22 -0.21 13.17
C PRO A 101 -17.64 -1.47 12.44
N TYR A 102 -16.84 -2.51 12.55
CA TYR A 102 -17.08 -3.81 11.93
C TYR A 102 -17.89 -4.70 12.88
N VAL A 103 -18.91 -5.35 12.33
CA VAL A 103 -19.77 -6.30 13.04
C VAL A 103 -19.39 -7.72 12.60
N PHE A 104 -18.96 -8.53 13.55
CA PHE A 104 -18.59 -9.92 13.29
C PHE A 104 -19.84 -10.76 13.00
N GLY A 105 -19.76 -11.56 11.93
CA GLY A 105 -20.67 -12.67 11.68
C GLY A 105 -20.27 -13.90 12.47
N GLY A 106 -21.13 -14.92 12.45
CA GLY A 106 -20.92 -16.19 13.16
C GLY A 106 -21.09 -17.43 12.29
N ALA A 107 -21.31 -17.27 10.98
CA ALA A 107 -21.41 -18.38 10.06
C ALA A 107 -20.02 -18.89 9.66
N PRO A 108 -19.89 -20.18 9.28
CA PRO A 108 -18.68 -20.68 8.63
C PRO A 108 -18.32 -19.81 7.42
N GLY A 109 -17.05 -19.45 7.29
CA GLY A 109 -16.56 -18.53 6.26
C GLY A 109 -16.51 -17.05 6.68
N ASP A 110 -17.23 -16.62 7.72
CA ASP A 110 -17.17 -15.24 8.20
C ASP A 110 -15.82 -14.94 8.88
N TYR A 111 -15.24 -13.79 8.55
CA TYR A 111 -14.02 -13.32 9.20
C TYR A 111 -14.18 -13.20 10.71
N GLN A 112 -13.23 -13.82 11.40
CA GLN A 112 -13.09 -13.76 12.85
C GLN A 112 -11.81 -13.04 13.22
N SER A 113 -11.81 -12.46 14.41
CA SER A 113 -10.58 -11.95 15.01
C SER A 113 -9.60 -13.09 15.28
N THR A 114 -8.32 -12.88 14.99
CA THR A 114 -7.34 -13.95 14.91
C THR A 114 -6.22 -13.84 15.96
N PRO A 115 -5.56 -14.98 16.30
CA PRO A 115 -4.42 -14.97 17.20
C PRO A 115 -3.20 -14.21 16.62
N PRO A 116 -2.27 -13.78 17.50
CA PRO A 116 -2.27 -13.99 18.95
C PRO A 116 -3.08 -12.95 19.73
N ASN A 117 -3.35 -11.79 19.12
CA ASN A 117 -3.83 -10.62 19.84
C ASN A 117 -5.36 -10.48 19.89
N PHE A 118 -6.08 -11.19 19.02
CA PHE A 118 -7.55 -11.13 18.92
C PHE A 118 -8.09 -9.69 19.01
N PRO A 119 -7.69 -8.79 18.09
CA PRO A 119 -8.13 -7.41 18.13
C PRO A 119 -9.66 -7.30 18.08
N SER A 120 -10.22 -6.34 18.82
CA SER A 120 -11.67 -6.14 18.87
C SER A 120 -12.27 -5.60 17.57
N GLN A 121 -11.44 -5.05 16.67
CA GLN A 121 -11.80 -4.52 15.37
C GLN A 121 -10.70 -4.81 14.33
N PRO A 122 -11.05 -5.16 13.08
CA PRO A 122 -10.10 -5.21 11.99
C PRO A 122 -9.67 -3.79 11.57
N GLN A 123 -8.54 -3.69 10.87
CA GLN A 123 -7.97 -2.41 10.47
C GLN A 123 -8.43 -1.95 9.08
N PHE A 124 -8.44 -0.64 8.84
CA PHE A 124 -8.71 -0.05 7.51
C PHE A 124 -10.13 -0.35 6.96
N THR A 125 -11.13 -0.48 7.83
CA THR A 125 -12.54 -0.73 7.46
C THR A 125 -13.18 0.35 6.59
N HIS A 126 -12.60 1.55 6.55
CA HIS A 126 -13.07 2.66 5.70
C HIS A 126 -12.25 2.83 4.42
N TRP A 127 -11.18 2.05 4.22
CA TRP A 127 -10.15 2.40 3.24
C TRP A 127 -10.60 2.27 1.78
N SER A 128 -11.62 1.47 1.52
CA SER A 128 -12.30 1.41 0.21
C SER A 128 -13.03 2.72 -0.14
N HIS A 129 -13.28 3.60 0.83
CA HIS A 129 -13.92 4.90 0.63
C HIS A 129 -12.91 6.02 0.38
N VAL A 130 -11.61 5.73 0.42
CA VAL A 130 -10.59 6.71 0.02
C VAL A 130 -10.73 6.97 -1.48
N THR A 131 -10.78 8.25 -1.85
CA THR A 131 -10.82 8.69 -3.25
C THR A 131 -9.56 8.16 -3.95
N PRO A 132 -9.67 7.34 -5.00
CA PRO A 132 -8.50 6.83 -5.70
C PRO A 132 -7.70 7.95 -6.41
N PHE A 133 -6.47 7.64 -6.81
CA PHE A 133 -5.60 8.52 -7.58
C PHE A 133 -5.80 8.36 -9.10
N ALA A 134 -5.92 7.12 -9.58
CA ALA A 134 -6.01 6.76 -10.99
C ALA A 134 -7.24 5.88 -11.32
N LEU A 135 -7.68 5.03 -10.39
CA LEU A 135 -8.91 4.25 -10.55
C LEU A 135 -10.14 5.17 -10.53
N GLU A 136 -11.20 4.75 -11.22
CA GLU A 136 -12.49 5.44 -11.18
C GLU A 136 -13.24 5.18 -9.86
N ARG A 137 -13.07 3.97 -9.30
CA ARG A 137 -13.71 3.51 -8.06
C ARG A 137 -12.98 2.30 -7.48
N ALA A 138 -13.11 2.07 -6.18
CA ALA A 138 -12.40 1.01 -5.47
C ALA A 138 -12.68 -0.40 -6.02
N ASN A 139 -13.94 -0.69 -6.37
CA ASN A 139 -14.37 -1.99 -6.89
C ASN A 139 -14.19 -2.18 -8.41
N GLN A 140 -13.44 -1.30 -9.09
CA GLN A 140 -13.22 -1.38 -10.54
C GLN A 140 -12.61 -2.73 -10.97
N PHE A 141 -11.79 -3.33 -10.11
CA PHE A 141 -11.13 -4.62 -10.33
C PHE A 141 -11.48 -5.66 -9.25
N LEU A 142 -12.69 -5.58 -8.69
CA LEU A 142 -13.16 -6.57 -7.72
C LEU A 142 -13.12 -7.97 -8.37
N PRO A 143 -12.34 -8.94 -7.83
CA PRO A 143 -12.29 -10.30 -8.35
C PRO A 143 -13.63 -11.01 -8.12
N GLY A 144 -13.80 -12.24 -8.61
CA GLY A 144 -14.96 -13.08 -8.24
C GLY A 144 -14.99 -13.45 -6.75
N PRO A 145 -16.10 -14.02 -6.26
CA PRO A 145 -16.20 -14.48 -4.88
C PRO A 145 -15.21 -15.59 -4.56
N PRO A 146 -14.84 -15.75 -3.27
CA PRO A 146 -14.03 -16.89 -2.84
C PRO A 146 -14.74 -18.22 -3.18
N PRO A 147 -13.98 -19.31 -3.34
CA PRO A 147 -14.54 -20.64 -3.55
C PRO A 147 -15.56 -21.02 -2.46
N ALA A 148 -16.59 -21.77 -2.84
CA ALA A 148 -17.56 -22.29 -1.89
C ALA A 148 -16.88 -23.25 -0.90
N LEU A 149 -17.22 -23.15 0.39
CA LEU A 149 -16.62 -23.95 1.45
C LEU A 149 -16.74 -25.46 1.22
N THR A 150 -17.80 -25.91 0.55
CA THR A 150 -18.04 -27.34 0.26
C THR A 150 -17.44 -27.80 -1.07
N GLY A 151 -16.65 -26.97 -1.76
CA GLY A 151 -16.09 -27.29 -3.08
C GLY A 151 -14.62 -27.71 -3.02
N ASP A 152 -14.21 -28.52 -3.99
CA ASP A 152 -12.86 -29.09 -4.09
C ASP A 152 -11.77 -28.01 -4.10
N THR A 153 -11.99 -26.89 -4.79
CA THR A 153 -11.03 -25.77 -4.83
C THR A 153 -10.75 -25.18 -3.43
N TYR A 154 -11.75 -25.16 -2.55
CA TYR A 154 -11.56 -24.68 -1.19
C TYR A 154 -10.78 -25.71 -0.34
N SER A 155 -11.14 -26.98 -0.41
CA SER A 155 -10.46 -28.03 0.39
C SER A 155 -9.02 -28.22 -0.06
N GLU A 156 -8.73 -28.17 -1.36
CA GLU A 156 -7.37 -28.20 -1.89
C GLU A 156 -6.50 -27.05 -1.34
N ALA A 157 -7.00 -25.81 -1.43
CA ALA A 157 -6.28 -24.64 -0.93
C ALA A 157 -6.09 -24.66 0.60
N LEU A 158 -7.12 -25.07 1.34
CA LEU A 158 -7.04 -25.17 2.80
C LEU A 158 -6.02 -26.23 3.24
N ASN A 159 -6.02 -27.40 2.59
CA ASN A 159 -5.11 -28.49 2.90
C ASN A 159 -3.66 -28.17 2.51
N GLU A 160 -3.45 -27.48 1.39
CA GLU A 160 -2.12 -26.95 1.02
C GLU A 160 -1.59 -25.98 2.09
N ILE A 161 -2.39 -24.99 2.49
CA ILE A 161 -2.00 -24.04 3.54
C ILE A 161 -1.76 -24.74 4.88
N LYS A 162 -2.60 -25.73 5.23
CA LYS A 162 -2.46 -26.49 6.46
C LYS A 162 -1.12 -27.25 6.50
N SER A 163 -0.73 -27.85 5.38
CA SER A 163 0.50 -28.64 5.26
C SER A 163 1.76 -27.78 5.20
N LEU A 164 1.75 -26.71 4.39
CA LEU A 164 2.93 -25.88 4.16
C LEU A 164 3.12 -24.81 5.23
N GLY A 165 2.05 -24.16 5.67
CA GLY A 165 2.10 -22.91 6.43
C GLY A 165 2.12 -23.06 7.94
N THR A 166 2.30 -24.26 8.48
CA THR A 166 2.34 -24.51 9.94
C THR A 166 3.70 -24.14 10.55
N THR A 167 3.76 -23.76 11.84
CA THR A 167 4.98 -23.32 12.54
C THR A 167 6.15 -24.30 12.52
N ASP A 168 5.88 -25.60 12.42
CA ASP A 168 6.90 -26.65 12.33
C ASP A 168 6.69 -27.49 11.06
N SER A 169 6.51 -26.83 9.92
CA SER A 169 6.25 -27.49 8.65
C SER A 169 7.36 -28.47 8.30
N THR A 170 6.98 -29.72 8.04
CA THR A 170 7.89 -30.75 7.48
C THR A 170 7.71 -30.90 5.97
N THR A 171 6.76 -30.17 5.38
CA THR A 171 6.43 -30.22 3.95
C THR A 171 7.05 -29.07 3.18
N ALA A 172 7.12 -27.87 3.78
CA ALA A 172 7.73 -26.72 3.15
C ALA A 172 9.23 -26.93 2.97
N THR A 173 9.74 -26.55 1.80
CA THR A 173 11.17 -26.45 1.55
C THR A 173 11.75 -25.21 2.22
N ALA A 174 13.06 -25.22 2.48
CA ALA A 174 13.74 -24.06 3.06
C ALA A 174 13.59 -22.78 2.21
N ASP A 175 13.46 -22.92 0.89
CA ASP A 175 13.26 -21.79 -0.03
C ASP A 175 11.84 -21.22 0.06
N GLU A 176 10.83 -22.07 0.18
CA GLU A 176 9.43 -21.65 0.38
C GLU A 176 9.26 -20.90 1.71
N GLU A 177 9.83 -21.43 2.80
CA GLU A 177 9.81 -20.74 4.09
C GLU A 177 10.53 -19.39 4.03
N LEU A 178 11.73 -19.35 3.41
CA LEU A 178 12.50 -18.12 3.27
C LEU A 178 11.72 -17.09 2.46
N THR A 179 11.09 -17.51 1.36
CA THR A 179 10.26 -16.66 0.50
C THR A 179 9.06 -16.11 1.29
N GLY A 180 8.37 -16.95 2.06
CA GLY A 180 7.26 -16.54 2.91
C GLY A 180 7.67 -15.49 3.93
N ARG A 181 8.80 -15.69 4.61
CA ARG A 181 9.36 -14.73 5.58
C ARG A 181 9.81 -13.42 4.91
N PHE A 182 10.45 -13.50 3.76
CA PHE A 182 10.96 -12.34 3.02
C PHE A 182 9.83 -11.40 2.58
N TRP A 183 8.75 -11.93 2.01
CA TRP A 183 7.65 -11.12 1.48
C TRP A 183 6.59 -10.71 2.52
N ASN A 184 6.73 -11.13 3.79
CA ASN A 184 5.81 -10.76 4.86
C ASN A 184 6.00 -9.31 5.38
N GLY A 185 7.02 -8.59 4.89
CA GLY A 185 7.25 -7.18 5.23
C GLY A 185 6.27 -6.21 4.55
N ALA A 186 6.45 -4.91 4.83
CA ALA A 186 5.68 -3.85 4.19
C ALA A 186 6.04 -3.77 2.69
N ILE A 187 5.18 -4.33 1.83
CA ILE A 187 5.42 -4.49 0.39
C ILE A 187 5.75 -3.17 -0.32
N GLN A 188 5.19 -2.05 0.16
CA GLN A 188 5.46 -0.71 -0.36
C GLN A 188 6.92 -0.29 -0.15
N ASN A 189 7.54 -0.69 0.97
CA ASN A 189 8.94 -0.37 1.24
C ASN A 189 9.85 -1.13 0.27
N TYR A 190 9.64 -2.44 0.11
CA TYR A 190 10.40 -3.26 -0.84
C TYR A 190 10.30 -2.72 -2.26
N TRP A 191 9.10 -2.38 -2.74
CA TRP A 191 8.95 -1.84 -4.10
C TRP A 191 9.60 -0.46 -4.27
N ASN A 192 9.59 0.39 -3.24
CA ASN A 192 10.30 1.67 -3.29
C ASN A 192 11.83 1.48 -3.29
N GLU A 193 12.36 0.53 -2.53
CA GLU A 193 13.79 0.17 -2.54
C GLU A 193 14.22 -0.41 -3.90
N ILE A 194 13.45 -1.38 -4.44
CA ILE A 194 13.68 -1.95 -5.77
C ILE A 194 13.67 -0.84 -6.83
N THR A 195 12.71 0.09 -6.73
CA THR A 195 12.58 1.21 -7.67
C THR A 195 13.74 2.18 -7.56
N GLN A 196 14.23 2.45 -6.34
CA GLN A 196 15.42 3.28 -6.13
C GLN A 196 16.65 2.65 -6.78
N THR A 197 16.92 1.37 -6.51
CA THR A 197 18.03 0.63 -7.12
C THR A 197 17.93 0.65 -8.63
N ALA A 198 16.76 0.34 -9.20
CA ALA A 198 16.54 0.34 -10.63
C ALA A 198 16.69 1.72 -11.29
N ALA A 199 16.40 2.81 -10.56
CA ALA A 199 16.58 4.17 -11.03
C ALA A 199 18.05 4.59 -11.05
N LEU A 200 18.82 4.18 -10.03
CA LEU A 200 20.26 4.42 -9.95
C LEU A 200 21.02 3.61 -11.00
N ASP A 201 20.73 2.31 -11.13
CA ASP A 201 21.39 1.42 -12.11
C ASP A 201 21.17 1.85 -13.57
N ARG A 202 20.13 2.64 -13.83
CA ARG A 202 19.80 3.17 -15.17
C ARG A 202 20.14 4.64 -15.35
N ASP A 203 20.84 5.25 -14.39
CA ASP A 203 21.22 6.67 -14.41
C ASP A 203 20.05 7.60 -14.73
N LEU A 204 18.87 7.34 -14.14
CA LEU A 204 17.67 8.11 -14.44
C LEU A 204 17.82 9.57 -14.02
N THR A 205 17.43 10.48 -14.91
CA THR A 205 17.35 11.91 -14.59
C THR A 205 16.30 12.16 -13.50
N ILE A 206 16.39 13.31 -12.80
CA ILE A 206 15.39 13.72 -11.79
C ILE A 206 13.95 13.64 -12.33
N ALA A 207 13.73 14.02 -13.60
CA ALA A 207 12.40 13.95 -14.21
C ALA A 207 11.93 12.51 -14.44
N GLN A 208 12.81 11.62 -14.87
CA GLN A 208 12.50 10.20 -15.04
C GLN A 208 12.24 9.52 -13.69
N SER A 209 13.07 9.79 -12.68
CA SER A 209 12.90 9.25 -11.32
C SER A 209 11.61 9.76 -10.68
N ALA A 210 11.33 11.06 -10.74
CA ALA A 210 10.09 11.63 -10.21
C ALA A 210 8.85 10.98 -10.85
N ARG A 211 8.86 10.75 -12.16
CA ARG A 211 7.80 10.04 -12.87
C ARG A 211 7.67 8.59 -12.44
N LEU A 212 8.80 7.86 -12.37
CA LEU A 212 8.82 6.46 -11.98
C LEU A 212 8.23 6.25 -10.57
N PHE A 213 8.68 7.04 -9.59
CA PHE A 213 8.16 6.96 -8.22
C PHE A 213 6.70 7.40 -8.10
N ALA A 214 6.25 8.38 -8.89
CA ALA A 214 4.83 8.74 -8.93
C ALA A 214 3.98 7.60 -9.49
N LEU A 215 4.34 7.03 -10.65
CA LEU A 215 3.60 5.92 -11.22
C LEU A 215 3.50 4.73 -10.26
N LEU A 216 4.62 4.36 -9.62
CA LEU A 216 4.64 3.29 -8.64
C LEU A 216 3.71 3.58 -7.46
N ASN A 217 3.89 4.72 -6.78
CA ASN A 217 3.20 4.96 -5.52
C ASN A 217 1.72 5.31 -5.72
N LEU A 218 1.33 5.87 -6.87
CA LEU A 218 -0.08 6.07 -7.22
C LEU A 218 -0.75 4.71 -7.49
N ALA A 219 -0.08 3.82 -8.22
CA ALA A 219 -0.57 2.46 -8.44
C ALA A 219 -0.65 1.63 -7.14
N LEU A 220 0.34 1.76 -6.25
CA LEU A 220 0.31 1.11 -4.93
C LEU A 220 -0.83 1.63 -4.06
N ALA A 221 -1.06 2.96 -4.02
CA ALA A 221 -2.15 3.55 -3.25
C ALA A 221 -3.51 3.01 -3.71
N ASP A 222 -3.75 3.02 -5.01
CA ASP A 222 -4.99 2.52 -5.61
C ASP A 222 -5.16 1.02 -5.47
N GLY A 223 -4.07 0.26 -5.60
CA GLY A 223 -4.04 -1.17 -5.35
C GLY A 223 -4.50 -1.48 -3.93
N VAL A 224 -4.06 -0.70 -2.92
CA VAL A 224 -4.49 -0.87 -1.54
C VAL A 224 -5.98 -0.51 -1.35
N ILE A 225 -6.47 0.54 -2.01
CA ILE A 225 -7.90 0.90 -1.98
C ILE A 225 -8.77 -0.23 -2.52
N ALA A 226 -8.45 -0.74 -3.71
CA ALA A 226 -9.16 -1.87 -4.32
C ALA A 226 -9.02 -3.18 -3.52
N PHE A 227 -7.84 -3.41 -2.93
CA PHE A 227 -7.58 -4.57 -2.08
C PHE A 227 -8.44 -4.58 -0.81
N TYR A 228 -8.62 -3.41 -0.17
CA TYR A 228 -9.49 -3.30 0.99
C TYR A 228 -10.98 -3.37 0.63
N ASP A 229 -11.38 -2.88 -0.54
CA ASP A 229 -12.73 -3.07 -1.06
C ASP A 229 -13.09 -4.56 -1.20
N ALA A 230 -12.20 -5.35 -1.82
CA ALA A 230 -12.39 -6.79 -1.92
C ALA A 230 -12.42 -7.50 -0.55
N LYS A 231 -11.55 -7.10 0.39
CA LYS A 231 -11.51 -7.67 1.75
C LYS A 231 -12.84 -7.56 2.47
N TYR A 232 -13.38 -6.34 2.49
CA TYR A 232 -14.59 -6.04 3.24
C TYR A 232 -15.86 -6.40 2.46
N THR A 233 -15.77 -6.59 1.14
CA THR A 233 -16.84 -7.21 0.34
C THR A 233 -17.00 -8.69 0.64
N TYR A 234 -15.90 -9.46 0.66
CA TYR A 234 -15.98 -10.91 0.81
C TYR A 234 -16.03 -11.41 2.23
N ASN A 235 -15.53 -10.60 3.15
CA ASN A 235 -15.64 -10.88 4.57
C ASN A 235 -15.13 -12.26 5.01
N PHE A 236 -14.16 -12.82 4.28
CA PHE A 236 -13.81 -14.24 4.40
C PHE A 236 -12.87 -14.52 5.57
N TRP A 237 -12.99 -15.69 6.20
CA TRP A 237 -12.11 -16.10 7.31
C TRP A 237 -10.67 -16.38 6.91
N ARG A 238 -9.74 -16.09 7.82
CA ARG A 238 -8.31 -16.41 7.67
C ARG A 238 -8.09 -17.92 7.79
N PRO A 239 -7.02 -18.48 7.16
CA PRO A 239 -6.72 -19.92 7.25
C PRO A 239 -6.64 -20.46 8.68
N VAL A 240 -6.09 -19.70 9.63
CA VAL A 240 -6.04 -20.12 11.04
C VAL A 240 -7.43 -20.37 11.64
N THR A 241 -8.44 -19.58 11.25
CA THR A 241 -9.82 -19.79 11.68
C THR A 241 -10.43 -20.97 10.94
N ALA A 242 -10.27 -21.01 9.62
CA ALA A 242 -10.82 -22.06 8.76
C ALA A 242 -10.30 -23.45 9.15
N ILE A 243 -8.98 -23.62 9.32
CA ILE A 243 -8.35 -24.90 9.68
C ILE A 243 -8.77 -25.35 11.08
N ARG A 244 -8.91 -24.42 12.04
CA ARG A 244 -9.32 -24.76 13.41
C ARG A 244 -10.79 -25.13 13.52
N ALA A 245 -11.63 -24.59 12.64
CA ALA A 245 -13.08 -24.77 12.63
C ALA A 245 -13.58 -25.54 11.39
N ALA A 246 -12.72 -26.34 10.75
CA ALA A 246 -13.07 -27.06 9.52
C ALA A 246 -14.20 -28.09 9.74
N ASP A 247 -14.45 -28.52 10.97
CA ASP A 247 -15.62 -29.34 11.33
C ASP A 247 -16.97 -28.61 11.16
N SER A 248 -16.95 -27.29 10.93
CA SER A 248 -18.13 -26.46 10.73
C SER A 248 -18.37 -26.03 9.28
N ASP A 249 -17.45 -26.33 8.35
CA ASP A 249 -17.53 -25.84 6.96
C ASP A 249 -18.38 -26.72 6.02
N ASN A 250 -18.91 -27.84 6.54
CA ASN A 250 -19.66 -28.86 5.81
C ASN A 250 -18.91 -29.52 4.65
N ASN A 251 -17.58 -29.55 4.69
CA ASN A 251 -16.75 -30.19 3.68
C ASN A 251 -16.11 -31.49 4.26
N PRO A 252 -16.39 -32.68 3.69
CA PRO A 252 -15.79 -33.92 4.17
C PRO A 252 -14.28 -34.04 3.90
N ASP A 253 -13.73 -33.20 3.01
CA ASP A 253 -12.32 -33.22 2.61
C ASP A 253 -11.46 -32.24 3.43
N THR A 254 -12.04 -31.56 4.41
CA THR A 254 -11.31 -30.73 5.37
C THR A 254 -11.35 -31.38 6.75
N ILE A 255 -10.23 -31.27 7.48
CA ILE A 255 -10.08 -31.86 8.82
C ILE A 255 -9.67 -30.76 9.77
N ALA A 256 -10.41 -30.59 10.87
CA ALA A 256 -10.09 -29.60 11.88
C ALA A 256 -8.76 -29.90 12.56
N ASP A 257 -7.96 -28.86 12.79
CA ASP A 257 -6.83 -28.89 13.70
C ASP A 257 -6.91 -27.68 14.63
N PRO A 258 -7.49 -27.85 15.84
CA PRO A 258 -7.70 -26.76 16.80
C PRO A 258 -6.41 -26.08 17.26
N ASN A 259 -5.26 -26.76 17.14
CA ASN A 259 -3.97 -26.26 17.61
C ASN A 259 -3.12 -25.66 16.47
N TRP A 260 -3.59 -25.72 15.22
CA TRP A 260 -2.85 -25.20 14.08
C TRP A 260 -2.49 -23.73 14.26
N LEU A 261 -1.23 -23.39 14.00
CA LEU A 261 -0.69 -22.03 14.05
C LEU A 261 0.10 -21.76 12.77
N PRO A 262 -0.02 -20.55 12.19
CA PRO A 262 0.76 -20.20 11.01
C PRO A 262 2.24 -20.01 11.37
N GLU A 263 3.14 -20.31 10.43
CA GLU A 263 4.59 -20.15 10.57
C GLU A 263 5.00 -18.76 11.04
N VAL A 264 4.42 -17.73 10.44
CA VAL A 264 4.70 -16.33 10.77
C VAL A 264 4.22 -15.92 12.17
N GLY A 265 3.54 -16.80 12.92
CA GLY A 265 3.11 -16.63 14.32
C GLY A 265 2.09 -15.50 14.58
N LYS A 266 1.91 -14.59 13.62
CA LYS A 266 1.00 -13.46 13.63
C LYS A 266 0.25 -13.43 12.30
N THR A 267 -1.06 -13.32 12.39
CA THR A 267 -1.89 -13.11 11.21
C THR A 267 -2.16 -11.61 11.03
N PRO A 268 -2.19 -11.08 9.79
CA PRO A 268 -2.55 -9.69 9.58
C PRO A 268 -3.99 -9.43 10.06
N LEU A 269 -4.21 -8.25 10.65
CA LEU A 269 -5.46 -7.86 11.33
C LEU A 269 -6.59 -7.43 10.36
N THR A 270 -6.64 -8.06 9.20
CA THR A 270 -7.55 -7.75 8.08
C THR A 270 -8.02 -9.04 7.44
N HIS A 271 -9.02 -9.00 6.55
CA HIS A 271 -9.50 -10.18 5.81
C HIS A 271 -8.45 -10.74 4.85
N PRO A 272 -8.48 -12.02 4.49
CA PRO A 272 -7.44 -12.66 3.66
C PRO A 272 -7.54 -12.30 2.18
N ILE A 273 -8.74 -12.32 1.60
CA ILE A 273 -8.95 -12.20 0.16
C ILE A 273 -8.68 -10.77 -0.32
N PRO A 274 -8.04 -10.56 -1.48
CA PRO A 274 -7.58 -11.55 -2.46
C PRO A 274 -6.20 -12.20 -2.20
N GLY A 275 -5.53 -11.94 -1.08
CA GLY A 275 -4.11 -12.30 -0.90
C GLY A 275 -3.79 -13.76 -0.59
N LEU A 276 -4.76 -14.68 -0.49
CA LEU A 276 -4.53 -16.01 0.11
C LEU A 276 -5.19 -17.20 -0.61
N MET A 277 -5.99 -16.99 -1.65
CA MET A 277 -6.50 -18.10 -2.47
C MET A 277 -6.22 -17.78 -3.93
N ARG A 278 -5.51 -18.68 -4.61
CA ARG A 278 -5.39 -18.61 -6.07
C ARG A 278 -6.79 -18.78 -6.63
N SER A 279 -7.28 -17.76 -7.32
CA SER A 279 -8.51 -17.81 -8.12
C SER A 279 -8.34 -18.74 -9.31
#